data_AF-A0A1Q6JX31-F1
#
_entry.id   AF-A0A1Q6JX31-F1
#
_cell.length_a   1.000
_cell.length_b   1.000
_cell.length_c   1.000
_cell.angle_alpha   90.00
_cell.angle_beta   90.00
_cell.angle_gamma   90.00
#
_symmetry.space_group_name_H-M   'P 1'
#
loop_
_entity.id
_entity.type
_entity.pdbx_description
1 polymer ?
#
loop_
_entity_poly.entity_id
_entity_poly.type
_entity_poly.pdbx_seq_one_letter_code
_entity_poly.pdbx_strand_id
1 'polypeptide(L)'
;MSRKSKSGIVNVRMVITEEKILSNIDKVQKLINPKSKKQIVQFEDDTYFKDLIESIKAYLIEYPKKKNFPVSVYKAAYELVEFATNQFEENTKKVEELIRQREENIALAGQLKDLIEIVENKNDDWKDRISEAEEEGKFSEDVIDTLRLVGKDKTRKSQNYQDAIKLLNARVNNLESNLHIEIDMERIEDRSKALSYIGIEVAEALKVIPKPVDFGNAVSENEKVQEEVKIEEIAETQKAETKKKEKVEKVVETPKENVVENKTVSQVVDIEETKPINELVDMYEENNKAEEYEKSITFEKKPSLWQRFKNSKLARAVSYVFKIRIRIELPNALPEGRGE
;
A
#
# COMPACT_ATOMS: atom_id res chain seq x y z
N MET A 1 59.09 51.10 4.21
CA MET A 1 58.66 49.79 4.77
C MET A 1 57.36 49.36 4.10
N SER A 2 57.29 48.19 3.45
CA SER A 2 56.05 47.66 2.87
C SER A 2 55.63 46.41 3.65
N ARG A 3 54.45 46.45 4.28
CA ARG A 3 53.87 45.29 4.99
C ARG A 3 52.99 44.52 4.01
N LYS A 4 53.51 43.42 3.45
CA LYS A 4 52.69 42.45 2.69
C LYS A 4 51.66 41.82 3.63
N SER A 5 50.38 42.10 3.42
CA SER A 5 49.29 41.31 4.00
C SER A 5 49.30 39.92 3.36
N LYS A 6 49.66 38.89 4.14
CA LYS A 6 49.44 37.50 3.73
C LYS A 6 47.94 37.22 3.85
N SER A 7 47.22 37.28 2.73
CA SER A 7 45.86 36.74 2.68
C SER A 7 45.95 35.22 2.81
N GLY A 8 45.65 34.69 3.99
CA GLY A 8 45.56 33.25 4.21
C GLY A 8 44.34 32.71 3.49
N ILE A 9 44.52 31.66 2.69
CA ILE A 9 43.39 30.91 2.13
C ILE A 9 42.70 30.21 3.30
N VAL A 10 41.61 30.79 3.79
CA VAL A 10 40.77 30.17 4.81
C VAL A 10 39.98 29.06 4.11
N ASN A 11 40.45 27.82 4.25
CA ASN A 11 39.69 26.64 3.88
C ASN A 11 38.50 26.50 4.82
N VAL A 12 37.41 27.23 4.53
CA VAL A 12 36.11 27.05 5.17
C VAL A 12 35.55 25.71 4.70
N ARG A 13 35.91 24.61 5.38
CA ARG A 13 35.06 23.41 5.36
C ARG A 13 33.69 23.87 5.84
N MET A 14 32.68 23.79 4.97
CA MET A 14 31.28 23.94 5.39
C MET A 14 30.95 22.83 6.37
N VAL A 15 31.12 23.09 7.65
CA VAL A 15 30.62 22.21 8.71
C VAL A 15 29.10 22.27 8.63
N ILE A 16 28.49 21.13 8.32
CA ILE A 16 27.04 20.98 8.35
C ILE A 16 26.61 21.09 9.81
N THR A 17 25.94 22.18 10.16
CA THR A 17 25.41 22.42 11.51
C THR A 17 24.04 21.76 11.68
N GLU A 18 23.68 21.46 12.93
CA GLU A 18 22.36 20.94 13.32
C GLU A 18 21.22 21.81 12.78
N GLU A 19 21.29 23.13 13.01
CA GLU A 19 20.32 24.11 12.53
C GLU A 19 20.12 24.07 11.02
N LYS A 20 21.21 23.86 10.25
CA LYS A 20 21.15 23.77 8.79
C LYS A 20 20.40 22.52 8.34
N ILE A 21 20.56 21.40 9.04
CA ILE A 21 19.85 20.15 8.74
C ILE A 21 18.38 20.22 9.15
N LEU A 22 18.05 20.78 10.32
CA LEU A 22 16.66 21.03 10.70
C LEU A 22 15.97 21.95 9.69
N SER A 23 16.65 23.01 9.21
CA SER A 23 16.16 23.87 8.13
C SER A 23 15.98 23.13 6.81
N ASN A 24 16.85 22.17 6.49
CA ASN A 24 16.74 21.37 5.27
C ASN A 24 15.58 20.36 5.35
N ILE A 25 15.36 19.73 6.51
CA ILE A 25 14.20 18.85 6.76
C ILE A 25 12.88 19.63 6.59
N ASP A 26 12.76 20.82 7.19
CA ASP A 26 11.58 21.70 7.04
C ASP A 26 11.33 22.12 5.58
N LYS A 27 12.39 22.45 4.82
CA LYS A 27 12.27 22.73 3.37
C LYS A 27 11.78 21.51 2.59
N VAL A 28 12.34 20.33 2.84
CA VAL A 28 11.91 19.08 2.20
C VAL A 28 10.44 18.82 2.52
N GLN A 29 10.04 18.89 3.78
CA GLN A 29 8.64 18.69 4.21
C GLN A 29 7.68 19.69 3.51
N LYS A 30 8.10 20.95 3.31
CA LYS A 30 7.34 21.95 2.56
C LYS A 30 7.25 21.67 1.06
N LEU A 31 8.23 21.00 0.46
CA LEU A 31 8.23 20.63 -0.97
C LEU A 31 7.32 19.43 -1.26
N ILE A 32 7.20 18.49 -0.33
CA ILE A 32 6.36 17.27 -0.48
C ILE A 32 4.92 17.47 0.01
N ASN A 33 4.63 18.51 0.78
CA ASN A 33 3.28 18.75 1.31
C ASN A 33 2.31 19.18 0.19
N PRO A 34 1.21 18.44 -0.06
CA PRO A 34 0.28 18.72 -1.16
C PRO A 34 -0.49 20.04 -1.01
N LYS A 35 -0.50 20.65 0.18
CA LYS A 35 -1.10 21.98 0.45
C LYS A 35 -0.11 23.14 0.29
N SER A 36 1.17 22.86 0.02
CA SER A 36 2.20 23.88 -0.19
C SER A 36 2.05 24.60 -1.53
N LYS A 37 2.45 25.86 -1.60
CA LYS A 37 2.54 26.63 -2.86
C LYS A 37 3.80 26.34 -3.67
N LYS A 38 4.83 25.78 -3.03
CA LYS A 38 6.08 25.37 -3.68
C LYS A 38 6.17 23.85 -3.55
N GLN A 39 5.76 23.16 -4.62
CA GLN A 39 5.80 21.71 -4.71
C GLN A 39 6.86 21.30 -5.73
N ILE A 40 7.37 20.08 -5.60
CA ILE A 40 8.16 19.43 -6.64
C ILE A 40 7.24 19.27 -7.87
N VAL A 41 7.70 19.75 -9.03
CA VAL A 41 6.95 19.63 -10.28
C VAL A 41 7.30 18.31 -10.97
N GLN A 42 8.59 18.00 -11.08
CA GLN A 42 9.14 16.76 -11.60
C GLN A 42 10.31 16.34 -10.71
N PHE A 43 10.29 15.12 -10.18
CA PHE A 43 11.32 14.65 -9.24
C PHE A 43 12.67 14.39 -9.92
N GLU A 44 12.66 14.02 -11.21
CA GLU A 44 13.87 13.62 -11.93
C GLU A 44 14.81 14.83 -12.15
N ASP A 45 14.25 16.00 -12.44
CA ASP A 45 15.01 17.24 -12.70
C ASP A 45 15.23 18.13 -11.46
N ASP A 46 14.56 17.88 -10.33
CA ASP A 46 14.73 18.67 -9.10
C ASP A 46 16.03 18.32 -8.35
N THR A 47 17.14 18.86 -8.86
CA THR A 47 18.47 18.76 -8.24
C THR A 47 18.51 19.38 -6.85
N TYR A 48 17.77 20.48 -6.62
CA TYR A 48 17.72 21.16 -5.33
C TYR A 48 17.09 20.27 -4.24
N PHE A 49 16.01 19.56 -4.56
CA PHE A 49 15.42 18.57 -3.66
C PHE A 49 16.40 17.43 -3.36
N LYS A 50 17.07 16.88 -4.38
CA LYS A 50 18.07 15.82 -4.21
C LYS A 50 19.26 16.26 -3.34
N ASP A 51 19.77 17.47 -3.55
CA ASP A 51 20.84 18.06 -2.73
C ASP A 51 20.42 18.25 -1.26
N LEU A 52 19.15 18.61 -1.00
CA LEU A 52 18.63 18.68 0.37
C LEU A 52 18.62 17.30 1.04
N ILE A 53 18.13 16.26 0.35
CA ILE A 53 18.11 14.88 0.88
C ILE A 53 19.52 14.34 1.10
N GLU A 54 20.42 14.50 0.13
CA GLU A 54 21.81 14.04 0.28
C GLU A 54 22.52 14.79 1.42
N SER A 55 22.22 16.08 1.65
CA SER A 55 22.75 16.81 2.82
C SER A 55 22.25 16.26 4.17
N ILE A 56 20.99 15.82 4.23
CA ILE A 56 20.40 15.19 5.42
C ILE A 56 21.03 13.82 5.64
N LYS A 57 21.06 12.98 4.61
CA LYS A 57 21.69 11.64 4.60
C LYS A 57 23.17 11.70 5.01
N ALA A 58 23.96 12.59 4.41
CA ALA A 58 25.37 12.77 4.76
C ALA A 58 25.55 13.10 6.25
N TYR A 59 24.74 14.01 6.80
CA TYR A 59 24.76 14.31 8.22
C TYR A 59 24.37 13.10 9.09
N LEU A 60 23.29 12.40 8.73
CA LEU A 60 22.80 11.20 9.42
C LEU A 60 23.81 10.03 9.39
N ILE A 61 24.70 9.96 8.39
CA ILE A 61 25.74 8.91 8.29
C ILE A 61 27.07 9.34 8.93
N GLU A 62 27.44 10.63 8.85
CA GLU A 62 28.70 11.14 9.43
C GLU A 62 28.63 11.33 10.95
N TYR A 63 27.53 11.88 11.48
CA TYR A 63 27.41 12.23 12.90
C TYR A 63 27.18 11.08 13.91
N PRO A 64 26.59 9.90 13.61
CA PRO A 64 26.50 8.80 14.60
C PRO A 64 27.86 8.26 15.05
N LYS A 65 28.95 8.60 14.36
CA LYS A 65 30.33 8.29 14.77
C LYS A 65 30.86 9.21 15.88
N LYS A 66 30.12 10.27 16.23
CA LYS A 66 30.40 11.15 17.38
C LYS A 66 29.54 10.69 18.55
N LYS A 67 30.12 10.69 19.76
CA LYS A 67 29.58 10.00 20.97
C LYS A 67 28.17 10.39 21.42
N ASN A 68 27.56 11.44 20.86
CA ASN A 68 26.17 11.80 21.12
C ASN A 68 25.55 12.40 19.85
N PHE A 69 24.47 11.81 19.34
CA PHE A 69 23.76 12.30 18.15
C PHE A 69 22.59 13.22 18.57
N PRO A 70 22.33 14.36 17.89
CA PRO A 70 21.25 15.27 18.30
C PRO A 70 19.85 14.64 18.19
N VAL A 71 19.15 14.56 19.33
CA VAL A 71 17.78 14.00 19.44
C VAL A 71 16.78 14.79 18.60
N SER A 72 16.98 16.11 18.51
CA SER A 72 16.26 17.04 17.63
C SER A 72 16.25 16.59 16.17
N VAL A 73 17.43 16.31 15.61
CA VAL A 73 17.59 15.87 14.21
C VAL A 73 17.05 14.46 14.01
N TYR A 74 17.26 13.56 14.98
CA TYR A 74 16.72 12.20 14.93
C TYR A 74 15.20 12.23 14.83
N LYS A 75 14.55 13.00 15.71
CA LYS A 75 13.09 13.17 15.74
C LYS A 75 12.57 13.80 14.44
N ALA A 76 13.16 14.91 14.00
CA ALA A 76 12.72 15.59 12.77
C ALA A 76 12.89 14.71 11.52
N ALA A 77 13.96 13.91 11.44
CA ALA A 77 14.16 12.97 10.34
C ALA A 77 13.19 11.78 10.39
N TYR A 78 12.85 11.29 11.59
CA TYR A 78 11.83 10.26 11.77
C TYR A 78 10.44 10.76 11.37
N GLU A 79 10.03 11.94 11.86
CA GLU A 79 8.77 12.59 11.50
C GLU A 79 8.65 12.86 9.99
N LEU A 80 9.77 13.21 9.34
CA LEU A 80 9.83 13.38 7.89
C LEU A 80 9.56 12.06 7.14
N VAL A 81 10.16 10.95 7.58
CA VAL A 81 9.96 9.61 6.99
C VAL A 81 8.54 9.10 7.23
N GLU A 82 8.00 9.30 8.43
CA GLU A 82 6.61 8.95 8.77
C GLU A 82 5.62 9.74 7.91
N PHE A 83 5.78 11.06 7.82
CA PHE A 83 4.98 11.91 6.95
C PHE A 83 5.07 11.48 5.48
N ALA A 84 6.28 11.18 4.99
CA ALA A 84 6.47 10.74 3.61
C ALA A 84 5.79 9.39 3.33
N THR A 85 5.83 8.46 4.29
CA THR A 85 5.18 7.15 4.19
C THR A 85 3.66 7.30 4.15
N ASN A 86 3.09 8.08 5.07
CA ASN A 86 1.64 8.33 5.12
C ASN A 86 1.13 9.01 3.83
N GLN A 87 1.87 9.97 3.28
CA GLN A 87 1.52 10.60 2.00
C GLN A 87 1.67 9.65 0.80
N PHE A 88 2.63 8.71 0.83
CA PHE A 88 2.76 7.68 -0.20
C PHE A 88 1.56 6.72 -0.19
N GLU A 89 1.06 6.33 0.99
CA GLU A 89 -0.17 5.54 1.11
C GLU A 89 -1.42 6.29 0.62
N GLU A 90 -1.58 7.57 0.96
CA GLU A 90 -2.65 8.41 0.44
C GLU A 90 -2.60 8.54 -1.09
N ASN A 91 -1.41 8.69 -1.66
CA ASN A 91 -1.22 8.72 -3.11
C ASN A 91 -1.58 7.38 -3.76
N THR A 92 -1.19 6.26 -3.14
CA THR A 92 -1.53 4.92 -3.63
C THR A 92 -3.05 4.72 -3.70
N LYS A 93 -3.80 5.16 -2.68
CA LYS A 93 -5.27 5.13 -2.67
C LYS A 93 -5.88 6.00 -3.77
N LYS A 94 -5.32 7.19 -4.04
CA LYS A 94 -5.77 8.07 -5.13
C LYS A 94 -5.52 7.45 -6.51
N VAL A 95 -4.38 6.78 -6.71
CA VAL A 95 -4.08 6.06 -7.95
C VAL A 95 -5.04 4.87 -8.13
N GLU A 96 -5.36 4.12 -7.08
CA GLU A 96 -6.34 3.02 -7.14
C GLU A 96 -7.74 3.52 -7.56
N GLU A 97 -8.20 4.64 -7.00
CA GLU A 97 -9.45 5.29 -7.38
C GLU A 97 -9.44 5.80 -8.84
N LEU A 98 -8.34 6.43 -9.28
CA LEU A 98 -8.15 6.88 -10.66
C LEU A 98 -8.13 5.70 -11.66
N ILE A 99 -7.51 4.57 -11.30
CA ILE A 99 -7.52 3.35 -12.11
C ILE A 99 -8.95 2.81 -12.22
N ARG A 100 -9.69 2.75 -11.12
CA ARG A 100 -11.09 2.31 -11.11
C ARG A 100 -11.96 3.20 -12.02
N GLN A 101 -11.85 4.52 -11.90
CA GLN A 101 -12.57 5.46 -12.77
C GLN A 101 -12.20 5.27 -14.25
N ARG A 102 -10.93 4.96 -14.56
CA ARG A 102 -10.50 4.62 -15.91
C ARG A 102 -11.12 3.31 -16.41
N GLU A 103 -11.18 2.27 -15.58
CA GLU A 103 -11.84 0.99 -15.90
C GLU A 103 -13.35 1.19 -16.18
N GLU A 104 -14.03 1.97 -15.33
CA GLU A 104 -15.45 2.32 -15.51
C GLU A 104 -15.67 3.14 -16.80
N ASN A 105 -14.81 4.12 -17.10
CA ASN A 105 -14.89 4.89 -18.35
C ASN A 105 -14.62 4.04 -19.61
N ILE A 106 -13.67 3.09 -19.56
CA ILE A 106 -13.41 2.16 -20.65
C ILE A 106 -14.62 1.23 -20.87
N ALA A 107 -15.27 0.76 -19.80
CA ALA A 107 -16.49 -0.03 -19.91
C ALA A 107 -17.65 0.77 -20.53
N LEU A 108 -17.84 2.03 -20.12
CA LEU A 108 -18.81 2.95 -20.72
C LEU A 108 -18.49 3.25 -22.19
N ALA A 109 -17.21 3.37 -22.57
CA ALA A 109 -16.80 3.57 -23.95
C ALA A 109 -17.15 2.35 -24.83
N GLY A 110 -16.94 1.14 -24.33
CA GLY A 110 -17.36 -0.10 -24.98
C GLY A 110 -18.87 -0.16 -25.19
N GLN A 111 -19.65 0.05 -24.12
CA GLN A 111 -21.11 0.11 -24.19
C GLN A 111 -21.61 1.19 -25.17
N LEU A 112 -20.95 2.36 -25.22
CA LEU A 112 -21.30 3.41 -26.17
C LEU A 112 -20.96 3.03 -27.62
N LYS A 113 -19.85 2.33 -27.88
CA LYS A 113 -19.53 1.77 -29.21
C LYS A 113 -20.59 0.76 -29.64
N ASP A 114 -20.97 -0.17 -28.76
CA ASP A 114 -21.99 -1.18 -29.03
C ASP A 114 -23.35 -0.53 -29.34
N LEU A 115 -23.75 0.49 -28.57
CA LEU A 115 -24.96 1.28 -28.83
C LEU A 115 -24.89 2.03 -30.17
N ILE A 116 -23.75 2.66 -30.50
CA ILE A 116 -23.57 3.31 -31.82
C ILE A 116 -23.74 2.29 -32.93
N GLU A 117 -23.14 1.11 -32.85
CA GLU A 117 -23.25 0.07 -33.88
C GLU A 117 -24.70 -0.43 -34.03
N ILE A 118 -25.39 -0.71 -32.92
CA ILE A 118 -26.81 -1.12 -32.91
C ILE A 118 -27.69 -0.06 -33.58
N VAL A 119 -27.47 1.22 -33.28
CA VAL A 119 -28.23 2.36 -33.80
C VAL A 119 -27.91 2.64 -35.28
N GLU A 120 -26.64 2.52 -35.70
CA GLU A 120 -26.25 2.65 -37.10
C GLU A 120 -26.83 1.54 -37.97
N ASN A 121 -26.79 0.29 -37.49
CA ASN A 121 -27.31 -0.88 -38.18
C ASN A 121 -28.85 -0.97 -38.13
N LYS A 122 -29.48 -0.26 -37.20
CA LYS A 122 -30.95 -0.21 -37.00
C LYS A 122 -31.55 -1.58 -36.72
N ASN A 123 -30.87 -2.37 -35.89
CA ASN A 123 -31.43 -3.60 -35.33
C ASN A 123 -32.76 -3.24 -34.63
N ASP A 124 -33.82 -4.04 -34.79
CA ASP A 124 -35.19 -3.63 -34.44
C ASP A 124 -35.34 -3.13 -32.99
N ASP A 125 -34.54 -3.67 -32.06
CA ASP A 125 -34.53 -3.36 -30.63
C ASP A 125 -33.72 -2.09 -30.25
N TRP A 126 -33.20 -1.32 -31.22
CA TRP A 126 -32.28 -0.19 -30.95
C TRP A 126 -32.86 0.90 -30.03
N LYS A 127 -34.18 1.09 -30.05
CA LYS A 127 -34.85 2.07 -29.19
C LYS A 127 -34.85 1.63 -27.74
N ASP A 128 -35.15 0.35 -27.52
CA ASP A 128 -35.27 -0.23 -26.18
C ASP A 128 -33.90 -0.24 -25.51
N ARG A 129 -32.82 -0.50 -26.27
CA ARG A 129 -31.43 -0.36 -25.82
C ARG A 129 -31.02 1.07 -25.44
N ILE A 130 -31.54 2.09 -26.12
CA ILE A 130 -31.32 3.48 -25.73
C ILE A 130 -32.09 3.80 -24.44
N SER A 131 -33.34 3.34 -24.32
CA SER A 131 -34.13 3.55 -23.09
C SER A 131 -33.52 2.82 -21.89
N GLU A 132 -33.02 1.60 -22.05
CA GLU A 132 -32.25 0.87 -21.03
C GLU A 132 -31.05 1.71 -20.54
N ALA A 133 -30.25 2.24 -21.47
CA ALA A 133 -29.08 3.06 -21.13
C ALA A 133 -29.42 4.44 -20.52
N GLU A 134 -30.61 4.98 -20.79
CA GLU A 134 -31.16 6.20 -20.19
C GLU A 134 -31.68 5.93 -18.76
N GLU A 135 -32.44 4.85 -18.55
CA GLU A 135 -32.95 4.42 -17.24
C GLU A 135 -31.83 4.05 -16.27
N GLU A 136 -30.75 3.43 -16.77
CA GLU A 136 -29.55 3.13 -15.97
C GLU A 136 -28.69 4.37 -15.67
N GLY A 137 -28.98 5.53 -16.27
CA GLY A 137 -28.25 6.78 -16.04
C GLY A 137 -26.77 6.77 -16.47
N LYS A 138 -26.38 5.83 -17.34
CA LYS A 138 -24.98 5.60 -17.76
C LYS A 138 -24.39 6.71 -18.62
N PHE A 139 -25.24 7.42 -19.35
CA PHE A 139 -24.84 8.49 -20.27
C PHE A 139 -25.62 9.78 -20.00
N SER A 140 -25.02 10.91 -20.34
CA SER A 140 -25.69 12.21 -20.27
C SER A 140 -26.80 12.31 -21.32
N GLU A 141 -27.83 13.11 -21.02
CA GLU A 141 -28.99 13.37 -21.90
C GLU A 141 -28.57 13.72 -23.34
N ASP A 142 -27.57 14.60 -23.53
CA ASP A 142 -26.98 14.94 -24.84
C ASP A 142 -26.51 13.73 -25.67
N VAL A 143 -25.99 12.68 -25.01
CA VAL A 143 -25.50 11.44 -25.66
C VAL A 143 -26.69 10.56 -26.05
N ILE A 144 -27.68 10.45 -25.18
CA ILE A 144 -28.94 9.74 -25.46
C ILE A 144 -29.67 10.40 -26.64
N ASP A 145 -29.77 11.72 -26.66
CA ASP A 145 -30.44 12.46 -27.74
C ASP A 145 -29.68 12.44 -29.07
N THR A 146 -28.34 12.46 -29.05
CA THR A 146 -27.55 12.25 -30.27
C THR A 146 -27.68 10.82 -30.81
N LEU A 147 -27.71 9.78 -29.96
CA LEU A 147 -28.04 8.41 -30.38
C LEU A 147 -29.46 8.34 -30.98
N ARG A 148 -30.46 8.97 -30.35
CA ARG A 148 -31.84 9.04 -30.87
C ARG A 148 -31.92 9.74 -32.23
N LEU A 149 -31.12 10.79 -32.45
CA LEU A 149 -31.04 11.49 -33.74
C LEU A 149 -30.49 10.57 -34.83
N VAL A 150 -29.37 9.88 -34.57
CA VAL A 150 -28.72 8.94 -35.49
C VAL A 150 -29.68 7.82 -35.90
N GLY A 151 -30.39 7.19 -34.96
CA GLY A 151 -31.33 6.11 -35.24
C GLY A 151 -32.58 6.56 -36.03
N LYS A 152 -33.04 7.80 -35.80
CA LYS A 152 -34.18 8.40 -36.52
C LYS A 152 -33.84 8.82 -37.95
N ASP A 153 -32.60 9.23 -38.26
CA ASP A 153 -32.25 9.71 -39.60
C ASP A 153 -32.33 8.57 -40.62
N LYS A 154 -33.04 8.80 -41.73
CA LYS A 154 -33.19 7.82 -42.81
C LYS A 154 -31.95 7.72 -43.70
N THR A 155 -31.03 8.68 -43.60
CA THR A 155 -29.94 8.90 -44.56
C THR A 155 -28.60 9.13 -43.86
N ARG A 156 -27.66 8.18 -44.00
CA ARG A 156 -26.27 8.33 -43.51
C ARG A 156 -25.47 9.47 -44.19
N LYS A 157 -26.06 10.18 -45.17
CA LYS A 157 -25.46 11.32 -45.90
C LYS A 157 -25.91 12.70 -45.38
N SER A 158 -26.86 12.73 -44.45
CA SER A 158 -27.30 13.96 -43.77
C SER A 158 -26.15 14.58 -42.99
N GLN A 159 -25.98 15.90 -43.08
CA GLN A 159 -24.96 16.62 -42.30
C GLN A 159 -25.17 16.41 -40.80
N ASN A 160 -26.43 16.44 -40.34
CA ASN A 160 -26.79 16.24 -38.94
C ASN A 160 -26.42 14.84 -38.45
N TYR A 161 -26.62 13.80 -39.28
CA TYR A 161 -26.17 12.43 -38.99
C TYR A 161 -24.64 12.37 -38.86
N GLN A 162 -23.93 12.94 -39.83
CA GLN A 162 -22.46 12.94 -39.86
C GLN A 162 -21.86 13.67 -38.65
N ASP A 163 -22.46 14.78 -38.23
CA ASP A 163 -21.99 15.52 -37.06
C ASP A 163 -22.38 14.83 -35.74
N ALA A 164 -23.55 14.19 -35.64
CA ALA A 164 -23.91 13.38 -34.47
C ALA A 164 -22.97 12.16 -34.31
N ILE A 165 -22.63 11.44 -35.38
CA ILE A 165 -21.64 10.35 -35.34
C ILE A 165 -20.24 10.85 -34.94
N LYS A 166 -19.82 12.05 -35.37
CA LYS A 166 -18.56 12.65 -34.90
C LYS A 166 -18.60 12.97 -33.41
N LEU A 167 -19.69 13.53 -32.90
CA LEU A 167 -19.86 13.85 -31.48
C LEU A 167 -19.84 12.58 -30.62
N LEU A 168 -20.53 11.53 -31.04
CA LEU A 168 -20.54 10.23 -30.37
C LEU A 168 -19.16 9.58 -30.36
N ASN A 169 -18.47 9.53 -31.50
CA ASN A 169 -17.08 9.03 -31.59
C ASN A 169 -16.09 9.88 -30.78
N ALA A 170 -16.27 11.20 -30.71
CA ALA A 170 -15.47 12.07 -29.85
C ALA A 170 -15.73 11.78 -28.36
N ARG A 171 -16.98 11.51 -27.97
CA ARG A 171 -17.33 11.10 -26.59
C ARG A 171 -16.70 9.76 -26.22
N VAL A 172 -16.76 8.77 -27.12
CA VAL A 172 -16.05 7.49 -27.00
C VAL A 172 -14.54 7.71 -26.83
N ASN A 173 -13.90 8.47 -27.72
CA ASN A 173 -12.45 8.74 -27.63
C ASN A 173 -12.06 9.44 -26.31
N ASN A 174 -12.89 10.33 -25.77
CA ASN A 174 -12.66 10.95 -24.47
C ASN A 174 -12.76 9.93 -23.31
N LEU A 175 -13.73 9.01 -23.37
CA LEU A 175 -13.92 7.93 -22.39
C LEU A 175 -12.84 6.83 -22.49
N GLU A 176 -12.19 6.64 -23.64
CA GLU A 176 -11.07 5.70 -23.79
C GLU A 176 -9.73 6.34 -23.40
N SER A 177 -9.43 7.53 -23.93
CA SER A 177 -8.16 8.21 -23.70
C SER A 177 -7.94 8.59 -22.24
N ASN A 178 -8.99 9.04 -21.53
CA ASN A 178 -8.92 9.41 -20.12
C ASN A 178 -7.78 10.39 -19.79
N LEU A 179 -7.45 11.30 -20.70
CA LEU A 179 -6.23 12.14 -20.63
C LEU A 179 -6.08 12.89 -19.29
N HIS A 180 -7.17 13.34 -18.68
CA HIS A 180 -7.14 13.98 -17.36
C HIS A 180 -6.68 13.03 -16.25
N ILE A 181 -7.16 11.78 -16.26
CA ILE A 181 -6.76 10.73 -15.33
C ILE A 181 -5.28 10.37 -15.56
N GLU A 182 -4.83 10.29 -16.80
CA GLU A 182 -3.43 10.02 -17.14
C GLU A 182 -2.48 11.10 -16.60
N ILE A 183 -2.79 12.38 -16.82
CA ILE A 183 -2.03 13.54 -16.31
C ILE A 183 -2.01 13.57 -14.77
N ASP A 184 -3.13 13.24 -14.11
CA ASP A 184 -3.19 13.22 -12.65
C ASP A 184 -2.45 12.00 -12.07
N MET A 185 -2.48 10.83 -12.74
CA MET A 185 -1.66 9.67 -12.38
C MET A 185 -0.16 9.97 -12.50
N GLU A 186 0.30 10.55 -13.62
CA GLU A 186 1.70 10.93 -13.84
C GLU A 186 2.19 11.90 -12.74
N ARG A 187 1.38 12.91 -12.41
CA ARG A 187 1.69 13.86 -11.33
C ARG A 187 1.75 13.20 -9.95
N ILE A 188 0.90 12.20 -9.69
CA ILE A 188 0.95 11.44 -8.44
C ILE A 188 2.14 10.48 -8.44
N GLU A 189 2.52 9.90 -9.57
CA GLU A 189 3.71 9.05 -9.72
C GLU A 189 4.98 9.83 -9.35
N ASP A 190 5.21 11.01 -9.94
CA ASP A 190 6.39 11.82 -9.67
C ASP A 190 6.50 12.27 -8.21
N ARG A 191 5.38 12.65 -7.59
CA ARG A 191 5.31 12.89 -6.14
C ARG A 191 5.65 11.63 -5.34
N SER A 192 5.16 10.47 -5.78
CA SER A 192 5.37 9.19 -5.09
C SER A 192 6.82 8.68 -5.25
N LYS A 193 7.49 8.97 -6.38
CA LYS A 193 8.95 8.80 -6.54
C LYS A 193 9.71 9.63 -5.50
N ALA A 194 9.38 10.92 -5.34
CA ALA A 194 10.02 11.79 -4.36
C ALA A 194 9.79 11.34 -2.90
N LEU A 195 8.57 10.92 -2.55
CA LEU A 195 8.23 10.38 -1.24
C LEU A 195 8.96 9.06 -0.95
N SER A 196 9.02 8.17 -1.94
CA SER A 196 9.79 6.91 -1.86
C SER A 196 11.28 7.16 -1.69
N TYR A 197 11.84 8.14 -2.41
CA TYR A 197 13.24 8.55 -2.28
C TYR A 197 13.60 9.01 -0.86
N ILE A 198 12.74 9.80 -0.20
CA ILE A 198 12.87 10.14 1.23
C ILE A 198 12.84 8.87 2.08
N GLY A 199 11.82 8.04 1.89
CA GLY A 199 11.61 6.81 2.66
C GLY A 199 12.73 5.77 2.52
N ILE A 200 13.48 5.81 1.42
CA ILE A 200 14.69 4.98 1.22
C ILE A 200 15.90 5.68 1.86
N GLU A 201 16.31 6.83 1.36
CA GLU A 201 17.60 7.46 1.69
C GLU A 201 17.70 7.90 3.15
N VAL A 202 16.62 8.50 3.68
CA VAL A 202 16.61 9.03 5.07
C VAL A 202 16.40 7.89 6.06
N ALA A 203 15.52 6.92 5.77
CA ALA A 203 15.29 5.79 6.67
C ALA A 203 16.46 4.79 6.68
N GLU A 204 17.17 4.60 5.56
CA GLU A 204 18.40 3.82 5.53
C GLU A 204 19.49 4.47 6.39
N ALA A 205 19.68 5.79 6.27
CA ALA A 205 20.62 6.51 7.13
C ALA A 205 20.24 6.45 8.62
N LEU A 206 18.94 6.54 8.97
CA LEU A 206 18.46 6.42 10.35
C LEU A 206 18.73 5.05 10.97
N LYS A 207 18.69 3.94 10.21
CA LYS A 207 18.98 2.57 10.73
C LYS A 207 20.40 2.42 11.27
N VAL A 208 21.34 3.26 10.84
CA VAL A 208 22.74 3.25 11.30
C VAL A 208 22.88 3.95 12.66
N ILE A 209 21.90 4.77 13.06
CA ILE A 209 21.92 5.53 14.32
C ILE A 209 21.22 4.70 15.42
N PRO A 210 21.85 4.50 16.59
CA PRO A 210 21.15 3.89 17.73
C PRO A 210 19.99 4.81 18.19
N LYS A 211 18.81 4.23 18.45
CA LYS A 211 17.65 4.98 18.98
C LYS A 211 18.07 5.76 20.25
N PRO A 212 17.88 7.09 20.32
CA PRO A 212 18.22 7.85 21.52
C PRO A 212 17.30 7.48 22.69
N VAL A 213 17.86 7.40 23.90
CA VAL A 213 17.15 6.89 25.10
C VAL A 213 15.87 7.68 25.42
N ASP A 214 15.93 9.01 25.28
CA ASP A 214 14.79 9.91 25.53
C ASP A 214 13.66 9.79 24.48
N PHE A 215 13.88 9.09 23.37
CA PHE A 215 12.85 8.84 22.35
C PHE A 215 11.77 7.86 22.85
N GLY A 216 12.12 6.95 23.78
CA GLY A 216 11.21 5.91 24.26
C GLY A 216 10.04 6.42 25.11
N ASN A 217 10.21 7.55 25.80
CA ASN A 217 9.21 8.05 26.76
C ASN A 217 8.01 8.77 26.13
N ALA A 218 8.04 9.00 24.81
CA ALA A 218 6.94 9.68 24.07
C ALA A 218 6.31 8.82 22.96
N VAL A 219 6.82 7.59 22.73
CA VAL A 219 6.42 6.72 21.60
C VAL A 219 5.87 5.35 22.09
N SER A 220 5.95 5.09 23.40
CA SER A 220 5.64 3.80 24.04
C SER A 220 4.17 3.36 24.02
N GLU A 221 3.24 4.18 23.52
CA GLU A 221 1.85 3.79 23.27
C GLU A 221 1.65 3.24 21.84
N ASN A 222 2.37 3.76 20.84
CA ASN A 222 2.20 3.35 19.44
C ASN A 222 3.09 2.15 19.04
N GLU A 223 4.27 1.98 19.62
CA GLU A 223 5.10 0.78 19.35
C GLU A 223 4.47 -0.51 19.93
N LYS A 224 3.77 -0.43 21.07
CA LYS A 224 3.10 -1.60 21.69
C LYS A 224 2.04 -2.22 20.81
N VAL A 225 1.19 -1.40 20.18
CA VAL A 225 0.13 -1.87 19.27
C VAL A 225 0.73 -2.61 18.05
N GLN A 226 1.93 -2.24 17.60
CA GLN A 226 2.59 -2.93 16.49
C GLN A 226 3.33 -4.21 16.90
N GLU A 227 3.75 -4.33 18.16
CA GLU A 227 4.46 -5.50 18.67
C GLU A 227 3.50 -6.59 19.14
N GLU A 228 2.38 -6.23 19.77
CA GLU A 228 1.32 -7.16 20.19
C GLU A 228 0.64 -7.85 18.99
N VAL A 229 0.24 -7.10 17.96
CA VAL A 229 -0.32 -7.66 16.70
C VAL A 229 0.64 -8.64 16.03
N LYS A 230 1.95 -8.42 16.17
CA LYS A 230 2.99 -9.31 15.63
C LYS A 230 3.09 -10.63 16.38
N ILE A 231 2.83 -10.62 17.69
CA ILE A 231 2.89 -11.81 18.55
C ILE A 231 1.66 -12.72 18.28
N GLU A 232 0.48 -12.13 18.07
CA GLU A 232 -0.74 -12.86 17.72
C GLU A 232 -0.64 -13.53 16.33
N GLU A 233 -0.14 -12.82 15.31
CA GLU A 233 0.04 -13.34 13.94
C GLU A 233 1.03 -14.54 13.89
N ILE A 234 2.02 -14.57 14.80
CA ILE A 234 2.96 -15.69 14.96
C ILE A 234 2.31 -16.89 15.67
N ALA A 235 1.38 -16.66 16.61
CA ALA A 235 0.68 -17.72 17.33
C ALA A 235 -0.34 -18.47 16.45
N GLU A 236 -1.04 -17.76 15.55
CA GLU A 236 -1.96 -18.39 14.60
C GLU A 236 -1.23 -19.22 13.53
N THR A 237 -0.11 -18.71 13.00
CA THR A 237 0.66 -19.41 11.97
C THR A 237 1.26 -20.73 12.47
N GLN A 238 1.69 -20.82 13.75
CA GLN A 238 2.19 -22.06 14.34
C GLN A 238 1.09 -23.11 14.60
N LYS A 239 -0.15 -22.68 14.89
CA LYS A 239 -1.32 -23.59 14.99
C LYS A 239 -1.78 -24.10 13.61
N ALA A 240 -1.51 -23.36 12.53
CA ALA A 240 -1.84 -23.78 11.17
C ALA A 240 -0.84 -24.78 10.57
N GLU A 241 0.45 -24.72 10.93
CA GLU A 241 1.47 -25.64 10.40
C GLU A 241 1.41 -27.05 11.04
N THR A 242 1.04 -27.15 12.31
CA THR A 242 0.86 -28.46 12.99
C THR A 242 -0.29 -29.27 12.38
N LYS A 243 -1.44 -28.64 12.11
CA LYS A 243 -2.59 -29.30 11.46
C LYS A 243 -2.35 -29.72 10.00
N LYS A 244 -1.32 -29.20 9.32
CA LYS A 244 -1.02 -29.56 7.91
C LYS A 244 -0.03 -30.71 7.75
N LYS A 245 0.78 -31.04 8.76
CA LYS A 245 1.70 -32.18 8.68
C LYS A 245 1.02 -33.54 8.90
N GLU A 246 -0.08 -33.58 9.65
CA GLU A 246 -0.79 -34.84 9.96
C GLU A 246 -1.68 -35.35 8.80
N LYS A 247 -1.99 -34.51 7.80
CA LYS A 247 -2.96 -34.82 6.73
C LYS A 247 -2.35 -35.29 5.39
N VAL A 248 -1.03 -35.51 5.32
CA VAL A 248 -0.33 -35.86 4.05
C VAL A 248 0.21 -37.30 4.03
N GLU A 249 0.38 -37.95 5.18
CA GLU A 249 1.02 -39.28 5.28
C GLU A 249 0.02 -40.45 5.39
N LYS A 250 -1.18 -40.33 4.80
CA LYS A 250 -2.23 -41.36 4.94
C LYS A 250 -3.09 -41.60 3.69
N VAL A 251 -2.44 -41.87 2.56
CA VAL A 251 -3.05 -42.57 1.41
C VAL A 251 -2.04 -43.59 0.88
N VAL A 252 -2.52 -44.78 0.49
CA VAL A 252 -1.77 -45.95 -0.03
C VAL A 252 -1.01 -46.77 1.04
N GLU A 253 -1.72 -47.65 1.75
CA GLU A 253 -1.59 -49.13 1.67
C GLU A 253 -2.48 -49.84 2.72
N THR A 254 -2.98 -51.03 2.38
CA THR A 254 -3.76 -51.96 3.24
C THR A 254 -3.43 -53.40 2.84
N PRO A 255 -3.77 -54.46 3.60
CA PRO A 255 -4.15 -54.55 5.03
C PRO A 255 -3.32 -55.61 5.83
N LYS A 256 -3.38 -55.60 7.18
CA LYS A 256 -3.58 -56.80 8.04
C LYS A 256 -3.66 -56.54 9.55
N GLU A 257 -4.74 -57.04 10.13
CA GLU A 257 -4.96 -57.65 11.47
C GLU A 257 -4.22 -57.26 12.77
N ASN A 258 -5.07 -57.14 13.82
CA ASN A 258 -4.94 -57.60 15.21
C ASN A 258 -4.27 -56.76 16.33
N VAL A 259 -5.13 -56.47 17.32
CA VAL A 259 -4.94 -56.67 18.79
C VAL A 259 -4.39 -55.53 19.69
N VAL A 260 -5.35 -54.83 20.34
CA VAL A 260 -5.52 -54.63 21.80
C VAL A 260 -4.74 -53.54 22.60
N GLU A 261 -5.50 -52.93 23.55
CA GLU A 261 -5.16 -52.25 24.83
C GLU A 261 -4.76 -50.76 24.98
N ASN A 262 -5.74 -49.98 25.49
CA ASN A 262 -5.74 -49.25 26.77
C ASN A 262 -4.50 -48.45 27.25
N LYS A 263 -4.71 -47.14 27.54
CA LYS A 263 -4.73 -46.63 28.95
C LYS A 263 -5.22 -45.17 29.16
N THR A 264 -6.13 -45.02 30.13
CA THR A 264 -6.32 -43.96 31.18
C THR A 264 -5.97 -42.48 30.88
N VAL A 265 -6.84 -41.45 31.01
CA VAL A 265 -7.84 -41.03 32.05
C VAL A 265 -7.29 -40.11 33.17
N SER A 266 -7.79 -38.86 33.22
CA SER A 266 -8.09 -37.98 34.40
C SER A 266 -8.33 -36.53 33.87
N GLN A 267 -9.18 -35.62 34.36
CA GLN A 267 -10.08 -35.49 35.54
C GLN A 267 -11.11 -34.34 35.22
N VAL A 268 -12.42 -34.57 35.07
CA VAL A 268 -13.55 -34.39 36.03
C VAL A 268 -13.63 -33.05 36.81
N VAL A 269 -14.86 -32.48 36.85
CA VAL A 269 -15.47 -31.39 37.71
C VAL A 269 -16.08 -30.26 36.84
N ASP A 270 -17.35 -29.85 36.90
CA ASP A 270 -18.63 -30.36 37.49
C ASP A 270 -19.82 -29.85 36.63
N ILE A 271 -21.05 -30.36 36.81
CA ILE A 271 -22.25 -30.00 36.01
C ILE A 271 -23.48 -29.71 36.89
N GLU A 272 -24.11 -28.54 36.71
CA GLU A 272 -25.49 -28.14 37.06
C GLU A 272 -25.78 -26.82 36.28
N GLU A 273 -26.98 -26.43 35.81
CA GLU A 273 -28.32 -27.06 35.75
C GLU A 273 -28.83 -27.19 34.28
N THR A 274 -30.07 -27.62 34.07
CA THR A 274 -30.70 -27.85 32.74
C THR A 274 -31.64 -26.73 32.26
N LYS A 275 -31.53 -26.34 30.97
CA LYS A 275 -32.58 -25.62 30.21
C LYS A 275 -33.20 -26.54 29.14
N PRO A 276 -34.47 -26.36 28.75
CA PRO A 276 -35.16 -27.26 27.83
C PRO A 276 -34.57 -27.21 26.40
N ILE A 277 -34.41 -28.39 25.80
CA ILE A 277 -33.65 -28.61 24.55
C ILE A 277 -34.19 -27.79 23.37
N ASN A 278 -35.52 -27.60 23.26
CA ASN A 278 -36.13 -26.89 22.14
C ASN A 278 -35.69 -25.42 22.03
N GLU A 279 -35.57 -24.70 23.16
CA GLU A 279 -35.20 -23.27 23.17
C GLU A 279 -33.75 -23.06 22.70
N LEU A 280 -32.87 -24.04 22.90
CA LEU A 280 -31.52 -24.04 22.34
C LEU A 280 -31.53 -24.28 20.83
N VAL A 281 -32.36 -25.20 20.33
CA VAL A 281 -32.44 -25.53 18.89
C VAL A 281 -32.90 -24.32 18.09
N ASP A 282 -33.96 -23.63 18.53
CA ASP A 282 -34.46 -22.42 17.87
C ASP A 282 -33.38 -21.32 17.82
N MET A 283 -32.64 -21.13 18.93
CA MET A 283 -31.49 -20.22 18.99
C MET A 283 -30.37 -20.61 18.03
N TYR A 284 -30.07 -21.90 17.87
CA TYR A 284 -29.05 -22.37 16.93
C TYR A 284 -29.50 -22.18 15.46
N GLU A 285 -30.77 -22.40 15.13
CA GLU A 285 -31.27 -22.15 13.76
C GLU A 285 -31.26 -20.67 13.39
N GLU A 286 -31.60 -19.78 14.33
CA GLU A 286 -31.62 -18.33 14.08
C GLU A 286 -30.20 -17.77 13.93
N ASN A 287 -29.25 -18.21 14.77
CA ASN A 287 -27.84 -17.85 14.63
C ASN A 287 -27.22 -18.36 13.31
N ASN A 288 -27.53 -19.59 12.88
CA ASN A 288 -27.05 -20.10 11.60
C ASN A 288 -27.57 -19.28 10.40
N LYS A 289 -28.83 -18.84 10.42
CA LYS A 289 -29.40 -17.95 9.38
C LYS A 289 -28.77 -16.56 9.40
N ALA A 290 -28.48 -16.00 10.58
CA ALA A 290 -27.78 -14.72 10.70
C ALA A 290 -26.36 -14.80 10.11
N GLU A 291 -25.60 -15.86 10.46
CA GLU A 291 -24.28 -16.12 9.89
C GLU A 291 -24.33 -16.33 8.36
N GLU A 292 -25.33 -17.02 7.84
CA GLU A 292 -25.49 -17.28 6.41
C GLU A 292 -25.85 -15.99 5.64
N TYR A 293 -26.63 -15.10 6.25
CA TYR A 293 -26.87 -13.76 5.72
C TYR A 293 -25.58 -12.93 5.71
N GLU A 294 -24.83 -12.85 6.82
CA GLU A 294 -23.54 -12.14 6.87
C GLU A 294 -22.53 -12.66 5.84
N LYS A 295 -22.46 -13.98 5.62
CA LYS A 295 -21.64 -14.60 4.56
C LYS A 295 -22.12 -14.24 3.14
N SER A 296 -23.39 -13.90 2.96
CA SER A 296 -23.95 -13.45 1.67
C SER A 296 -23.74 -11.96 1.37
N ILE A 297 -23.64 -11.09 2.39
CA ILE A 297 -23.34 -9.65 2.22
C ILE A 297 -21.85 -9.30 2.31
N THR A 298 -20.99 -10.25 2.67
CA THR A 298 -19.53 -10.09 2.66
C THR A 298 -18.92 -10.48 1.32
N PHE A 299 -18.88 -9.52 0.38
CA PHE A 299 -18.20 -9.67 -0.91
C PHE A 299 -16.75 -10.14 -0.70
N GLU A 300 -16.35 -11.25 -1.33
CA GLU A 300 -15.00 -11.82 -1.20
C GLU A 300 -13.92 -10.81 -1.62
N LYS A 301 -13.33 -10.16 -0.62
CA LYS A 301 -12.22 -9.22 -0.81
C LYS A 301 -11.02 -10.00 -1.34
N LYS A 302 -10.82 -9.97 -2.66
CA LYS A 302 -9.64 -10.53 -3.35
C LYS A 302 -8.38 -10.17 -2.55
N PRO A 303 -7.46 -11.13 -2.30
CA PRO A 303 -6.26 -10.85 -1.51
C PRO A 303 -5.49 -9.73 -2.17
N SER A 304 -5.08 -8.75 -1.37
CA SER A 304 -4.51 -7.50 -1.89
C SER A 304 -3.29 -7.78 -2.76
N LEU A 305 -3.00 -6.88 -3.70
CA LEU A 305 -1.80 -7.02 -4.55
C LEU A 305 -0.52 -7.15 -3.70
N TRP A 306 -0.51 -6.57 -2.49
CA TRP A 306 0.56 -6.73 -1.50
C TRP A 306 0.61 -8.13 -0.85
N GLN A 307 -0.53 -8.75 -0.52
CA GLN A 307 -0.57 -10.16 -0.10
C GLN A 307 -0.10 -11.11 -1.23
N ARG A 308 -0.47 -10.81 -2.49
CA ARG A 308 0.03 -11.53 -3.67
C ARG A 308 1.53 -11.34 -3.88
N PHE A 309 2.06 -10.13 -3.65
CA PHE A 309 3.49 -9.83 -3.73
C PHE A 309 4.29 -10.55 -2.63
N LYS A 310 3.84 -10.52 -1.37
CA LYS A 310 4.45 -11.27 -0.25
C LYS A 310 4.51 -12.78 -0.49
N ASN A 311 3.48 -13.35 -1.14
CA ASN A 311 3.44 -14.77 -1.49
C ASN A 311 4.18 -15.12 -2.79
N SER A 312 4.73 -14.13 -3.52
CA SER A 312 5.48 -14.35 -4.75
C SER A 312 6.83 -15.04 -4.49
N LYS A 313 7.29 -15.82 -5.48
CA LYS A 313 8.60 -16.49 -5.45
C LYS A 313 9.76 -15.48 -5.33
N LEU A 314 9.58 -14.25 -5.85
CA LEU A 314 10.56 -13.16 -5.73
C LEU A 314 10.79 -12.74 -4.26
N ALA A 315 9.73 -12.49 -3.50
CA ALA A 315 9.85 -12.10 -2.09
C ALA A 315 10.53 -13.20 -1.24
N ARG A 316 10.24 -14.47 -1.53
CA ARG A 316 10.91 -15.61 -0.89
C ARG A 316 12.38 -15.74 -1.26
N ALA A 317 12.76 -15.48 -2.51
CA ALA A 317 14.15 -15.48 -2.94
C ALA A 317 14.96 -14.36 -2.27
N VAL A 318 14.42 -13.14 -2.22
CA VAL A 318 15.02 -12.01 -1.49
C VAL A 318 15.17 -12.33 0.00
N SER A 319 14.12 -12.87 0.64
CA SER A 319 14.18 -13.29 2.05
C SER A 319 15.25 -14.36 2.31
N TYR A 320 15.53 -15.24 1.35
CA TYR A 320 16.58 -16.25 1.46
C TYR A 320 17.99 -15.64 1.36
N VAL A 321 18.19 -14.68 0.44
CA VAL A 321 19.48 -13.97 0.28
C VAL A 321 19.79 -13.10 1.51
N PHE A 322 18.79 -12.47 2.13
CA PHE A 322 18.96 -11.67 3.35
C PHE A 322 19.03 -12.50 4.65
N LYS A 323 18.97 -13.84 4.60
CA LYS A 323 18.98 -14.71 5.80
C LYS A 323 20.40 -14.97 6.32
N ILE A 324 21.08 -13.91 6.74
CA ILE A 324 22.42 -13.97 7.33
C ILE A 324 22.40 -14.79 8.62
N ARG A 325 23.11 -15.92 8.65
CA ARG A 325 23.37 -16.69 9.88
C ARG A 325 24.52 -16.04 10.66
N ILE A 326 24.20 -15.30 11.71
CA ILE A 326 25.19 -14.82 12.68
C ILE A 326 25.65 -16.02 13.53
N ARG A 327 26.90 -16.46 13.38
CA ARG A 327 27.59 -17.21 14.44
C ARG A 327 28.17 -16.19 15.42
N ILE A 328 27.69 -16.22 16.66
CA ILE A 328 28.31 -15.48 17.77
C ILE A 328 29.45 -16.36 18.27
N GLU A 329 30.69 -16.02 17.93
CA GLU A 329 31.85 -16.58 18.61
C GLU A 329 32.05 -15.81 19.92
N LEU A 330 31.85 -16.49 21.06
CA LEU A 330 32.15 -15.91 22.36
C LEU A 330 33.68 -15.76 22.47
N PRO A 331 34.21 -14.57 22.82
CA PRO A 331 35.63 -14.42 23.05
C PRO A 331 36.08 -15.22 24.28
N ASN A 332 37.29 -15.77 24.20
CA ASN A 332 37.85 -16.69 25.20
C ASN A 332 37.82 -16.14 26.63
N ALA A 333 37.67 -17.07 27.57
CA ALA A 333 37.59 -16.86 29.01
C ALA A 333 38.64 -15.88 29.58
N LEU A 334 38.18 -15.00 30.47
CA LEU A 334 39.03 -14.40 31.50
C LEU A 334 39.53 -15.52 32.44
N PRO A 335 40.82 -15.53 32.81
CA PRO A 335 41.35 -16.56 33.71
C PRO A 335 40.80 -16.38 35.12
N GLU A 336 40.34 -17.47 35.72
CA GLU A 336 39.88 -17.51 37.11
C GLU A 336 41.01 -17.11 38.06
N GLY A 337 40.70 -16.24 39.03
CA GLY A 337 41.62 -15.88 40.09
C GLY A 337 41.86 -17.08 41.00
N ARG A 338 43.04 -17.70 40.90
CA ARG A 338 43.56 -18.56 41.97
C ARG A 338 43.80 -17.69 43.21
N GLY A 339 43.30 -18.15 44.35
CA GLY A 339 43.70 -17.59 45.64
C GLY A 339 45.04 -18.15 46.09
N GLU A 340 45.81 -17.29 46.74
CA GLU A 340 46.68 -17.54 47.89
C GLU A 340 46.54 -16.33 48.84
#